data_AF-K6YRB4-F1
#
_entry.id   AF-K6YRB4-F1
#
_cell.length_a   1.000
_cell.length_b   1.000
_cell.length_c   1.000
_cell.angle_alpha   90.00
_cell.angle_beta   90.00
_cell.angle_gamma   90.00
#
_symmetry.space_group_name_H-M   'P 1'
#
loop_
_entity.id
_entity.type
_entity.pdbx_description
1 polymer ?
#
loop_
_entity_poly.entity_id
_entity_poly.type
_entity_poly.pdbx_seq_one_letter_code
_entity_poly.pdbx_strand_id
1 'polypeptide(L)'
;MARVTVEDAVDKIGNRFDLVLVAARRARQLAIEGKVAHVTVGTDKPTVVALREIEEGFVTASTLDAENLRDQHAQDQAQFESVANILQEQ
;
A
#
# COMPACT_ATOMS: atom_id res chain seq x y z
N MET A 1 11.57 -12.80 -13.76
CA MET A 1 12.70 -12.13 -13.06
C MET A 1 13.64 -11.52 -14.09
N ALA A 2 13.29 -10.34 -14.57
CA ALA A 2 14.10 -9.56 -15.49
C ALA A 2 14.87 -8.48 -14.71
N ARG A 3 16.01 -8.06 -15.27
CA ARG A 3 16.92 -6.98 -14.86
C ARG A 3 16.31 -6.01 -13.81
N VAL A 4 16.80 -6.14 -12.57
CA VAL A 4 16.32 -5.41 -11.37
C VAL A 4 17.29 -4.27 -11.08
N THR A 5 17.09 -3.15 -11.73
CA THR A 5 17.74 -1.90 -11.34
C THR A 5 16.64 -0.96 -10.84
N VAL A 6 16.94 -0.13 -9.83
CA VAL A 6 15.91 0.64 -9.09
C VAL A 6 15.98 2.14 -9.40
N GLU A 7 16.72 2.53 -10.44
CA GLU A 7 16.98 3.93 -10.77
C GLU A 7 15.68 4.66 -11.08
N ASP A 8 14.78 4.05 -11.87
CA ASP A 8 13.49 4.65 -12.20
C ASP A 8 12.66 4.90 -10.93
N ALA A 9 12.65 3.95 -9.99
CA ALA A 9 11.96 4.10 -8.71
C ALA A 9 12.62 5.16 -7.80
N VAL A 10 13.95 5.27 -7.84
CA VAL A 10 14.70 6.31 -7.11
C VAL A 10 14.38 7.70 -7.68
N ASP A 11 14.27 7.84 -9.00
CA ASP A 11 13.95 9.12 -9.64
C ASP A 11 12.53 9.60 -9.30
N LYS A 12 11.60 8.68 -9.01
CA LYS A 12 10.24 9.02 -8.56
C LYS A 12 10.17 9.52 -7.13
N ILE A 13 10.97 8.96 -6.22
CA ILE A 13 10.93 9.32 -4.78
C ILE A 13 11.98 10.40 -4.44
N GLY A 14 13.10 10.43 -5.15
CA GLY A 14 14.24 11.32 -4.93
C GLY A 14 15.20 10.87 -3.82
N ASN A 15 14.74 10.07 -2.85
CA ASN A 15 15.55 9.56 -1.75
C ASN A 15 15.53 8.03 -1.68
N ARG A 16 16.71 7.41 -1.63
CA ARG A 16 16.89 5.95 -1.61
C ARG A 16 16.38 5.30 -0.32
N PHE A 17 16.53 5.96 0.84
CA PHE A 17 16.03 5.43 2.10
C PHE A 17 14.50 5.46 2.15
N ASP A 18 13.92 6.56 1.68
CA ASP A 18 12.46 6.70 1.61
C ASP A 18 11.87 5.71 0.60
N LEU A 19 12.55 5.48 -0.52
CA LEU A 19 12.18 4.42 -1.48
C LEU A 19 12.10 3.07 -0.77
N VAL A 20 13.13 2.68 -0.01
CA VAL A 20 13.14 1.42 0.73
C VAL A 20 11.98 1.34 1.71
N LEU A 21 11.70 2.43 2.44
CA LEU A 21 10.62 2.46 3.42
C LEU A 21 9.23 2.34 2.77
N VAL A 22 8.98 3.10 1.71
CA VAL A 22 7.73 3.10 0.94
C VAL A 22 7.50 1.74 0.27
N ALA A 23 8.52 1.21 -0.43
CA ALA A 23 8.45 -0.08 -1.08
C ALA A 23 8.24 -1.22 -0.08
N ALA A 24 8.92 -1.20 1.07
CA ALA A 24 8.73 -2.21 2.12
C ALA A 24 7.33 -2.16 2.72
N ARG A 25 6.80 -0.97 2.97
CA ARG A 25 5.42 -0.79 3.47
C ARG A 25 4.42 -1.32 2.45
N ARG A 26 4.53 -0.94 1.17
CA ARG A 26 3.64 -1.42 0.12
C ARG A 26 3.73 -2.93 -0.10
N ALA A 27 4.94 -3.49 -0.11
CA ALA A 27 5.12 -4.93 -0.25
C ALA A 27 4.44 -5.73 0.88
N ARG A 28 4.41 -5.20 2.12
CA ARG A 28 3.65 -5.80 3.22
C ARG A 28 2.14 -5.75 3.00
N GLN A 29 1.62 -4.64 2.48
CA GLN A 29 0.19 -4.54 2.13
C GLN A 29 -0.22 -5.61 1.10
N LEU A 30 0.63 -5.83 0.10
CA LEU A 30 0.40 -6.86 -0.92
C LEU A 30 0.51 -8.29 -0.34
N ALA A 31 1.50 -8.54 0.52
CA ALA A 31 1.82 -9.88 1.01
C ALA A 31 0.95 -10.34 2.19
N ILE A 32 0.58 -9.44 3.09
CA ILE A 32 -0.06 -9.75 4.38
C ILE A 32 -1.50 -9.26 4.41
N GLU A 33 -1.71 -7.99 4.07
CA GLU A 33 -3.05 -7.37 4.10
C GLU A 33 -3.90 -7.78 2.89
N GLY A 34 -3.29 -8.40 1.87
CA GLY A 34 -3.98 -8.84 0.67
C GLY A 34 -4.52 -7.69 -0.19
N LYS A 35 -3.93 -6.49 -0.07
CA LYS A 35 -4.34 -5.34 -0.89
C LYS A 35 -4.12 -5.63 -2.37
N VAL A 36 -5.00 -5.08 -3.20
CA VAL A 36 -4.97 -5.28 -4.65
C VAL A 36 -3.79 -4.50 -5.25
N ALA A 37 -3.02 -5.17 -6.10
CA ALA A 37 -1.95 -4.54 -6.86
C ALA A 37 -2.53 -3.70 -8.02
N HIS A 38 -1.93 -2.54 -8.27
CA HIS A 38 -2.27 -1.66 -9.39
C HIS A 38 -1.66 -2.12 -10.71
N VAL A 39 -0.59 -2.92 -10.64
CA VAL A 39 0.13 -3.47 -11.79
C VAL A 39 0.00 -4.99 -11.85
N THR A 40 0.24 -5.56 -13.04
CA THR A 40 0.19 -7.02 -13.22
C THR A 40 1.29 -7.72 -12.42
N VAL A 41 0.87 -8.58 -11.48
CA VAL A 41 1.73 -9.32 -10.53
C VAL A 41 2.56 -10.41 -11.20
N GLY A 42 2.04 -11.07 -12.23
CA GLY A 42 2.77 -12.13 -12.95
C GLY A 42 3.38 -13.18 -12.01
N THR A 43 4.70 -13.39 -12.12
CA THR A 43 5.48 -14.27 -11.23
C THR A 43 6.40 -13.47 -10.29
N ASP A 44 6.17 -12.16 -10.19
CA ASP A 44 7.02 -11.26 -9.43
C ASP A 44 6.70 -11.32 -7.93
N LYS A 45 7.73 -11.19 -7.10
CA LYS A 45 7.55 -11.08 -5.65
C LYS A 45 6.87 -9.76 -5.31
N PRO A 46 6.13 -9.66 -4.19
CA PRO A 46 5.47 -8.42 -3.76
C PRO A 46 6.40 -7.20 -3.70
N THR A 47 7.68 -7.39 -3.37
CA THR A 47 8.69 -6.33 -3.37
C THR A 47 8.96 -5.76 -4.75
N VAL A 48 8.98 -6.61 -5.78
CA VAL A 48 9.19 -6.19 -7.18
C VAL A 48 7.93 -5.52 -7.71
N VAL A 49 6.74 -6.04 -7.37
CA VAL A 49 5.47 -5.42 -7.71
C VAL A 49 5.38 -4.02 -7.11
N ALA A 50 5.72 -3.86 -5.82
CA ALA A 50 5.71 -2.55 -5.16
C ALA A 50 6.67 -1.54 -5.83
N LEU A 51 7.86 -1.97 -6.24
CA LEU A 51 8.80 -1.10 -6.97
C LEU A 51 8.22 -0.65 -8.32
N ARG A 52 7.58 -1.57 -9.07
CA ARG A 52 6.90 -1.23 -10.33
C ARG A 52 5.71 -0.28 -10.13
N GLU A 53 4.95 -0.44 -9.06
CA GLU A 53 3.88 0.50 -8.72
C GLU A 53 4.42 1.91 -8.40
N ILE A 54 5.62 2.01 -7.82
CA ILE A 54 6.31 3.29 -7.57
C ILE A 54 6.81 3.90 -8.88
N GLU A 55 7.40 3.09 -9.78
CA GLU A 55 7.85 3.52 -11.11
C GLU A 55 6.69 4.06 -11.96
N GLU A 56 5.53 3.41 -11.91
CA GLU A 56 4.30 3.85 -12.60
C GLU A 56 3.60 5.02 -11.86
N GLY A 57 4.03 5.35 -10.65
CA GLY A 57 3.52 6.49 -9.86
C GLY A 57 2.19 6.22 -9.14
N PHE A 58 1.73 4.98 -9.09
CA PHE A 58 0.53 4.60 -8.32
C PHE A 58 0.79 4.65 -6.81
N VAL A 59 2.03 4.38 -6.40
CA VAL A 59 2.41 4.30 -4.99
C VAL A 59 3.47 5.36 -4.66
N THR A 60 3.18 6.19 -3.66
CA THR A 60 4.08 7.17 -3.05
C THR A 60 3.82 7.19 -1.55
N ALA A 61 4.67 7.86 -0.76
CA ALA A 61 4.42 8.04 0.67
C ALA A 61 3.04 8.69 0.93
N SER A 62 2.71 9.72 0.15
CA SER A 62 1.45 10.46 0.27
C SER A 62 0.23 9.61 -0.06
N THR A 63 0.30 8.75 -1.09
CA THR A 63 -0.83 7.88 -1.44
C THR A 63 -1.06 6.83 -0.36
N LEU A 64 0.01 6.23 0.17
CA LEU A 64 -0.08 5.25 1.26
C LEU A 64 -0.67 5.85 2.55
N ASP A 65 -0.33 7.10 2.86
CA ASP A 65 -0.88 7.80 4.02
C ASP A 65 -2.35 8.14 3.83
N ALA A 66 -2.73 8.62 2.64
CA ALA A 66 -4.12 8.88 2.29
C ALA A 66 -4.99 7.61 2.32
N GLU A 67 -4.47 6.48 1.83
CA GLU A 67 -5.14 5.18 1.92
C GLU A 67 -5.32 4.74 3.37
N ASN A 68 -4.27 4.83 4.19
CA ASN A 68 -4.34 4.45 5.60
C ASN A 68 -5.38 5.29 6.38
N LEU A 69 -5.46 6.59 6.11
CA LEU A 69 -6.47 7.46 6.73
C LEU A 69 -7.89 7.06 6.32
N ARG A 70 -8.11 6.71 5.04
CA ARG A 70 -9.41 6.22 4.56
C ARG A 70 -9.79 4.90 5.22
N ASP A 71 -8.84 3.97 5.33
CA ASP A 71 -9.06 2.67 5.96
C ASP A 71 -9.41 2.83 7.45
N GLN A 72 -8.72 3.71 8.17
CA GLN A 72 -9.02 4.04 9.56
C GLN A 72 -10.43 4.62 9.72
N HIS A 73 -10.78 5.62 8.90
CA HIS A 73 -12.13 6.20 8.96
C HIS A 73 -13.23 5.17 8.67
N ALA A 74 -13.01 4.26 7.71
CA ALA A 74 -13.97 3.19 7.41
C ALA A 74 -14.10 2.20 8.57
N GLN A 75 -12.99 1.85 9.22
CA GLN A 75 -12.97 0.99 10.41
C GLN A 75 -13.70 1.65 11.58
N ASP A 76 -13.42 2.94 11.85
CA ASP A 76 -14.06 3.70 12.92
C ASP A 76 -15.57 3.81 12.71
N GLN A 77 -16.01 4.04 11.48
CA GLN A 77 -17.44 4.06 11.12
C GLN A 77 -18.10 2.71 11.35
N ALA A 78 -17.51 1.62 10.84
CA ALA A 78 -18.04 0.26 11.02
C ALA A 78 -18.06 -0.15 12.51
N GLN A 79 -17.03 0.24 13.27
CA GLN A 79 -16.98 0.01 14.70
C GLN A 79 -18.10 0.77 15.42
N PHE A 80 -18.29 2.05 15.11
CA PHE A 80 -19.37 2.85 15.70
C PHE A 80 -20.75 2.27 15.40
N GLU A 81 -21.01 1.87 14.15
CA GLU A 81 -22.26 1.22 13.75
C GLU A 81 -22.50 -0.08 14.51
N SER A 82 -21.47 -0.93 14.67
CA SER A 82 -21.60 -2.17 15.44
C SER A 82 -21.94 -1.92 16.92
N VAL A 83 -21.29 -0.93 17.54
CA VAL A 83 -21.56 -0.56 18.94
C VAL A 83 -22.96 0.02 19.10
N ALA A 84 -23.41 0.86 18.15
CA ALA A 84 -24.75 1.42 18.16
C ALA A 84 -25.83 0.33 18.06
N ASN A 85 -25.65 -0.67 17.19
CA ASN A 85 -26.57 -1.80 17.07
C ASN A 85 -26.66 -2.61 18.37
N ILE A 86 -25.52 -2.89 19.02
CA ILE A 86 -25.49 -3.64 20.29
C ILE A 86 -26.28 -2.90 21.40
N LEU A 87 -26.22 -1.57 21.44
CA LEU A 87 -26.95 -0.76 22.42
C LEU A 87 -28.46 -0.65 22.11
N GLN A 88 -28.87 -0.85 20.86
CA GLN A 88 -30.28 -0.84 20.45
C GLN A 88 -31.00 -2.16 20.73
N GLU A 89 -30.26 -3.27 20.83
CA GLU A 89 -30.80 -4.61 21.12
C GLU A 89 -30.96 -4.91 22.63
N GLN A 90 -30.59 -3.96 23.51
CA GLN A 90 -30.85 -4.01 24.97
C GLN A 90 -32.03 -3.13 25.37
#